data_AF-A0A531LQ24-F1
#
_entry.id   AF-A0A531LQ24-F1
#
_cell.length_a   1.000
_cell.length_b   1.000
_cell.length_c   1.000
_cell.angle_alpha   90.00
_cell.angle_beta   90.00
_cell.angle_gamma   90.00
#
_symmetry.space_group_name_H-M   'P 1'
#
loop_
_entity.id
_entity.type
_entity.pdbx_description
1 polymer ?
#
loop_
_entity_poly.entity_id
_entity_poly.type
_entity_poly.pdbx_seq_one_letter_code
_entity_poly.pdbx_strand_id
1 'polypeptide(L)'
;VMRARKMARGTEFLKVTLDAQFAAKWLMRRVENFRKQRPGIELRFDIAYGLRDFDLDDVDVGIRFGAGKYPGLCAHRLFDNIIIPVCSPGLLASGPPLREPRDLFNHTLAHIEWARQGV
;
A
#
# COMPACT_ATOMS: atom_id res chain seq x y z
N VAL A 1 -16.17 -27.88 -12.96
CA VAL A 1 -14.71 -28.14 -12.95
C VAL A 1 -14.21 -27.92 -11.53
N MET A 2 -13.82 -28.99 -10.84
CA MET A 2 -13.49 -28.99 -9.41
C MET A 2 -11.99 -28.64 -9.25
N ARG A 3 -11.65 -27.50 -8.66
CA ARG A 3 -10.25 -27.14 -8.38
C ARG A 3 -9.79 -27.88 -7.12
N ALA A 4 -8.77 -28.73 -7.27
CA ALA A 4 -8.13 -29.41 -6.15
C ALA A 4 -7.47 -28.38 -5.22
N ARG A 5 -7.89 -28.33 -3.95
CA ARG A 5 -7.13 -27.65 -2.89
C ARG A 5 -5.83 -28.43 -2.69
N LYS A 6 -4.69 -27.78 -2.96
CA LYS A 6 -3.37 -28.36 -2.73
C LYS A 6 -3.15 -28.49 -1.21
N MET A 7 -3.43 -29.68 -0.66
CA MET A 7 -2.91 -30.08 0.63
C MET A 7 -1.42 -30.37 0.47
N ALA A 8 -0.57 -29.56 1.08
CA ALA A 8 0.84 -29.90 1.30
C ALA A 8 1.19 -29.62 2.76
N ARG A 9 1.53 -30.68 3.50
CA ARG A 9 2.18 -30.61 4.80
C ARG A 9 3.64 -30.19 4.59
N GLY A 10 4.06 -29.10 5.25
CA GLY A 10 5.44 -28.63 5.29
C GLY A 10 5.62 -27.26 4.63
N THR A 11 5.47 -26.22 5.44
CA THR A 11 5.48 -24.78 5.08
C THR A 11 4.30 -24.33 4.22
N GLU A 12 3.37 -23.60 4.84
CA GLU A 12 2.31 -22.89 4.12
C GLU A 12 2.92 -21.62 3.51
N PHE A 13 2.67 -21.34 2.24
CA PHE A 13 3.10 -20.09 1.62
C PHE A 13 1.93 -19.13 1.61
N LEU A 14 2.18 -17.86 1.94
CA LEU A 14 1.20 -16.78 1.87
C LEU A 14 1.72 -15.72 0.91
N LYS A 15 1.06 -15.60 -0.24
CA LYS A 15 1.40 -14.65 -1.29
C LYS A 15 0.59 -13.37 -1.14
N VAL A 16 1.29 -12.29 -0.79
CA VAL A 16 0.71 -10.99 -0.50
C VAL A 16 1.03 -10.02 -1.64
N THR A 17 0.01 -9.46 -2.26
CA THR A 17 0.16 -8.40 -3.25
C THR A 17 0.03 -7.03 -2.61
N LEU A 18 0.93 -6.08 -2.90
CA LEU A 18 0.97 -4.75 -2.29
C LEU A 18 1.79 -3.75 -3.11
N ASP A 19 1.60 -2.45 -2.86
CA ASP A 19 2.43 -1.42 -3.49
C ASP A 19 3.83 -1.34 -2.83
N ALA A 20 4.79 -0.85 -3.60
CA ALA A 20 6.19 -0.78 -3.18
C ALA A 20 6.41 0.15 -1.96
N GLN A 21 5.63 1.23 -1.85
CA GLN A 21 5.80 2.20 -0.76
C GLN A 21 5.34 1.58 0.56
N PHE A 22 4.19 0.88 0.57
CA PHE A 22 3.72 0.17 1.75
C PHE A 22 4.70 -0.93 2.16
N ALA A 23 5.20 -1.70 1.20
CA ALA A 23 6.19 -2.76 1.45
C ALA A 23 7.41 -2.19 2.19
N ALA A 24 8.07 -1.20 1.59
CA ALA A 24 9.32 -0.64 2.10
C ALA A 24 9.14 0.14 3.41
N LYS A 25 8.12 1.00 3.51
CA LYS A 25 7.97 1.95 4.63
C LYS A 25 7.30 1.33 5.86
N TRP A 26 6.44 0.33 5.66
CA TRP A 26 5.62 -0.21 6.75
C TRP A 26 5.81 -1.72 6.95
N LEU A 27 5.72 -2.54 5.90
CA LEU A 27 5.62 -3.99 6.05
C LEU A 27 6.96 -4.65 6.40
N MET A 28 8.04 -4.33 5.68
CA MET A 28 9.33 -5.05 5.85
C MET A 28 9.87 -4.99 7.28
N ARG A 29 9.65 -3.86 7.97
CA ARG A 29 9.99 -3.69 9.40
C ARG A 29 9.25 -4.63 10.35
N ARG A 30 8.14 -5.23 9.91
CA ARG A 30 7.26 -6.11 10.70
C ARG A 30 7.35 -7.58 10.27
N VAL A 31 7.89 -7.86 9.09
CA VAL A 31 8.03 -9.22 8.55
C VAL A 31 8.88 -10.11 9.46
N GLU A 32 9.96 -9.58 10.04
CA GLU A 32 10.82 -10.37 10.92
C GLU A 32 10.06 -10.85 12.17
N ASN A 33 9.29 -9.95 12.79
CA ASN A 33 8.45 -10.31 13.93
C ASN A 33 7.35 -11.31 13.54
N PHE A 34 6.72 -11.13 12.36
CA PHE A 34 5.76 -12.11 11.85
C PHE A 34 6.39 -13.50 11.66
N ARG A 35 7.58 -13.58 11.04
CA ARG A 35 8.31 -14.85 10.85
C ARG A 35 8.64 -15.54 12.16
N LYS A 36 9.01 -14.77 13.20
CA LYS A 36 9.24 -15.32 14.55
C LYS A 36 7.96 -15.87 15.17
N GLN A 37 6.83 -15.19 15.01
CA GLN A 37 5.54 -15.62 15.56
C GLN A 37 4.88 -16.76 14.75
N ARG A 38 5.17 -16.85 13.45
CA ARG A 38 4.57 -17.80 12.50
C ARG A 38 5.65 -18.47 11.62
N PRO A 39 6.56 -19.27 12.20
CA PRO A 39 7.69 -19.84 11.46
C PRO A 39 7.29 -20.86 10.39
N GLY A 40 6.08 -21.43 10.46
CA GLY A 40 5.54 -22.35 9.47
C GLY A 40 4.96 -21.68 8.21
N ILE A 41 4.97 -20.34 8.15
CA ILE A 41 4.43 -19.57 7.02
C ILE A 41 5.57 -18.87 6.28
N GLU A 42 5.77 -19.21 5.01
CA GLU A 42 6.64 -18.47 4.11
C GLU A 42 5.86 -17.33 3.43
N LEU A 43 6.29 -16.09 3.67
CA LEU A 43 5.73 -14.92 2.96
C LEU A 43 6.37 -14.76 1.58
N ARG A 44 5.52 -14.62 0.56
CA ARG A 44 5.91 -14.20 -0.80
C ARG A 44 5.23 -12.89 -1.15
N PHE A 45 5.93 -12.02 -1.86
CA PHE A 45 5.41 -10.69 -2.19
C PHE A 45 5.28 -10.50 -3.70
N ASP A 46 4.11 -10.04 -4.13
CA ASP A 46 3.86 -9.50 -5.46
C ASP A 46 3.78 -7.97 -5.35
N ILE A 47 4.81 -7.27 -5.83
CA ILE A 47 4.86 -5.81 -5.73
C ILE A 47 4.20 -5.19 -6.95
N ALA A 48 2.99 -4.67 -6.77
CA ALA A 48 2.18 -4.14 -7.85
C ALA A 48 1.23 -3.03 -7.38
N TYR A 49 1.03 -2.03 -8.24
CA TYR A 49 0.01 -1.01 -8.03
C TYR A 49 -1.39 -1.48 -8.43
N GLY A 50 -1.48 -2.28 -9.49
CA GLY A 50 -2.75 -2.79 -10.01
C GLY A 50 -3.49 -3.70 -9.03
N LEU A 51 -4.81 -3.74 -9.15
CA LEU A 51 -5.62 -4.76 -8.48
C LEU A 51 -5.34 -6.12 -9.13
N ARG A 52 -5.38 -7.16 -8.29
CA ARG A 52 -5.29 -8.56 -8.72
C ARG A 52 -6.68 -9.17 -8.69
N ASP A 53 -6.94 -10.05 -9.63
CA ASP A 53 -8.10 -10.91 -9.63
C ASP A 53 -7.74 -12.17 -8.84
N PHE A 54 -8.39 -12.41 -7.69
CA PHE A 54 -8.03 -13.51 -6.81
C PHE A 54 -8.44 -14.89 -7.35
N ASP A 55 -9.30 -14.93 -8.37
CA ASP A 55 -9.69 -16.18 -9.04
C ASP A 55 -8.71 -16.57 -10.16
N LEU A 56 -8.06 -15.57 -10.76
CA LEU A 56 -7.15 -15.73 -11.91
C LEU A 56 -5.68 -15.60 -11.55
N ASP A 57 -5.33 -14.73 -10.62
CA ASP A 57 -3.97 -14.46 -10.18
C ASP A 57 -3.61 -15.34 -8.97
N ASP A 58 -2.36 -15.79 -8.93
CA ASP A 58 -1.81 -16.54 -7.79
C ASP A 58 -1.49 -15.55 -6.64
N VAL A 59 -2.50 -15.09 -5.91
CA VAL A 59 -2.39 -14.23 -4.72
C VAL A 59 -3.40 -14.61 -3.65
N ASP A 60 -3.00 -14.57 -2.38
CA ASP A 60 -3.86 -14.94 -1.26
C ASP A 60 -4.47 -13.70 -0.57
N VAL A 61 -3.70 -12.60 -0.49
CA VAL A 61 -4.09 -11.37 0.22
C VAL A 61 -3.60 -10.14 -0.54
N GLY A 62 -4.43 -9.11 -0.60
CA GLY A 62 -4.08 -7.80 -1.16
C GLY A 62 -4.06 -6.70 -0.11
N ILE A 63 -3.00 -5.90 -0.07
CA ILE A 63 -2.93 -4.66 0.71
C ILE A 63 -2.97 -3.49 -0.25
N ARG A 64 -4.00 -2.63 -0.12
CA ARG A 64 -4.24 -1.52 -1.04
C ARG A 64 -4.62 -0.25 -0.30
N PHE A 65 -4.17 0.87 -0.84
CA PHE A 65 -4.69 2.19 -0.50
C PHE A 65 -5.99 2.43 -1.27
N GLY A 66 -7.08 2.72 -0.57
CA GLY A 66 -8.37 2.95 -1.21
C GLY A 66 -9.54 2.92 -0.22
N ALA A 67 -10.76 3.01 -0.76
CA ALA A 67 -11.99 3.05 0.04
C ALA A 67 -12.45 1.67 0.56
N GLY A 68 -11.71 0.59 0.26
CA GLY A 68 -12.08 -0.77 0.65
C GLY A 68 -13.27 -1.36 -0.10
N LYS A 69 -13.72 -0.71 -1.18
CA LYS A 69 -14.86 -1.17 -2.00
C LYS A 69 -14.36 -2.03 -3.15
N TYR A 70 -14.23 -3.33 -2.89
CA TYR A 70 -13.82 -4.31 -3.89
C TYR A 70 -14.93 -5.36 -4.08
N PRO A 71 -15.64 -5.38 -5.22
CA PRO A 71 -16.72 -6.34 -5.46
C PRO A 71 -16.27 -7.78 -5.25
N GLY A 72 -17.06 -8.57 -4.53
CA GLY A 72 -16.77 -9.98 -4.26
C GLY A 72 -15.68 -10.25 -3.22
N LEU A 73 -15.05 -9.21 -2.64
CA LEU A 73 -13.98 -9.35 -1.66
C LEU A 73 -14.37 -8.75 -0.30
N CYS A 74 -13.76 -9.29 0.76
CA CYS A 74 -13.79 -8.67 2.09
C CYS A 74 -12.59 -7.73 2.23
N ALA A 75 -12.82 -6.52 2.73
CA ALA A 75 -11.77 -5.54 3.00
C ALA A 75 -11.74 -5.17 4.49
N HIS A 76 -10.56 -5.23 5.10
CA HIS A 76 -10.32 -4.78 6.46
C HIS A 76 -9.43 -3.54 6.44
N ARG A 77 -9.88 -2.44 7.08
CA ARG A 77 -9.08 -1.23 7.22
C ARG A 77 -7.91 -1.48 8.16
N LEU A 78 -6.69 -1.17 7.72
CA LEU A 78 -5.49 -1.31 8.54
C LEU A 78 -5.25 -0.07 9.41
N PHE A 79 -5.23 1.12 8.80
CA PHE A 79 -5.00 2.41 9.46
C PHE A 79 -5.24 3.58 8.49
N ASP A 80 -5.19 4.81 9.00
CA ASP A 80 -5.31 6.04 8.21
C ASP A 80 -4.00 6.47 7.57
N ASN A 81 -4.13 7.15 6.43
CA ASN A 81 -3.04 7.86 5.79
C ASN A 81 -3.23 9.36 5.98
N ILE A 82 -2.21 10.04 6.48
CA ILE A 82 -2.22 11.50 6.67
C ILE A 82 -1.28 12.11 5.64
N ILE A 83 -1.81 13.03 4.83
CA ILE A 83 -1.04 13.80 3.86
C ILE A 83 -0.89 15.21 4.41
N ILE A 84 0.36 15.67 4.53
CA ILE A 84 0.68 17.04 4.97
C ILE A 84 1.49 17.75 3.88
N PRO A 85 1.23 19.06 3.64
CA PRO A 85 2.11 19.86 2.80
C PRO A 85 3.43 20.09 3.53
N VAL A 86 4.53 20.08 2.78
CA VAL A 86 5.87 20.41 3.27
C VAL A 86 6.56 21.33 2.29
N CYS A 87 7.46 22.17 2.79
CA CYS A 87 8.32 23.01 1.98
C CYS A 87 9.71 23.11 2.62
N SER A 88 10.70 23.54 1.84
CA SER A 88 12.03 23.78 2.40
C SER A 88 12.01 24.98 3.36
N PRO A 89 12.84 24.98 4.42
CA PRO A 89 12.94 26.14 5.32
C PRO A 89 13.34 27.43 4.60
N GLY A 90 14.18 27.33 3.56
CA GLY A 90 14.60 28.47 2.74
C GLY A 90 13.43 29.15 2.03
N LEU A 91 12.45 28.38 1.54
CA LEU A 91 11.25 28.93 0.90
C LEU A 91 10.44 29.79 1.90
N LEU A 92 10.34 29.37 3.16
CA LEU A 92 9.65 30.13 4.20
C LEU A 92 10.40 31.41 4.60
N ALA A 93 11.73 31.40 4.50
CA ALA A 93 12.56 32.53 4.90
C ALA A 93 12.63 33.64 3.84
N SER A 94 12.64 33.29 2.56
CA SER A 94 12.86 34.26 1.47
C SER A 94 11.76 34.31 0.40
N GLY A 95 10.81 33.37 0.42
CA GLY A 95 9.70 33.33 -0.53
C GLY A 95 8.52 34.22 -0.13
N PRO A 96 7.47 34.27 -0.98
CA PRO A 96 6.19 34.86 -0.61
C PRO A 96 5.65 34.26 0.70
N PRO A 97 4.98 35.05 1.56
CA PRO A 97 4.44 34.55 2.82
C PRO A 97 3.37 33.46 2.61
N LEU A 98 3.39 32.43 3.46
CA LEU A 98 2.36 31.38 3.54
C LEU A 98 1.59 31.52 4.85
N ARG A 99 0.38 32.11 4.81
CA ARG A 99 -0.50 32.35 5.97
C ARG A 99 -1.85 31.67 5.84
N GLU A 100 -2.35 31.53 4.63
CA GLU A 100 -3.61 30.87 4.32
C GLU A 100 -3.49 29.99 3.05
N PRO A 101 -4.39 29.01 2.84
CA PRO A 101 -4.26 28.07 1.72
C PRO A 101 -4.17 28.71 0.33
N ARG A 102 -4.77 29.89 0.12
CA ARG A 102 -4.70 30.60 -1.18
C ARG A 102 -3.30 31.09 -1.52
N ASP A 103 -2.42 31.26 -0.53
CA ASP A 103 -1.06 31.76 -0.77
C ASP A 103 -0.23 30.77 -1.59
N LEU A 104 -0.63 29.49 -1.62
CA LEU A 104 -0.03 28.44 -2.46
C LEU A 104 0.00 28.80 -3.95
N PHE A 105 -0.92 29.65 -4.44
CA PHE A 105 -0.91 30.11 -5.84
C PHE A 105 0.31 30.98 -6.20
N ASN A 106 1.01 31.52 -5.20
CA ASN A 106 2.22 32.32 -5.38
C ASN A 106 3.51 31.47 -5.36
N HIS A 107 3.40 30.14 -5.26
CA HIS A 107 4.54 29.24 -5.20
C HIS A 107 4.50 28.16 -6.29
N THR A 108 5.68 27.71 -6.72
CA THR A 108 5.80 26.49 -7.52
C THR A 108 5.44 25.29 -6.66
N LEU A 109 4.42 24.53 -7.07
CA LEU A 109 3.96 23.34 -6.35
C LEU A 109 4.61 22.08 -6.92
N ALA A 110 5.13 21.23 -6.03
CA ALA A 110 5.49 19.86 -6.38
C ALA A 110 4.24 18.99 -6.33
N HIS A 111 3.70 18.63 -7.49
CA HIS A 111 2.53 17.77 -7.61
C HIS A 111 2.91 16.37 -8.07
N ILE A 112 2.23 15.37 -7.53
CA ILE A 112 2.31 13.98 -8.00
C ILE A 112 1.02 13.74 -8.77
N GLU A 113 1.14 13.34 -10.04
CA GLU A 113 -0.02 12.96 -10.83
C GLU A 113 -0.43 11.54 -10.45
N TRP A 114 -1.63 11.39 -9.88
CA TRP A 114 -2.17 10.09 -9.51
C TRP A 114 -2.96 9.53 -10.70
N ALA A 115 -2.32 8.67 -11.50
CA ALA A 115 -3.06 7.83 -12.44
C ALA A 115 -3.84 6.78 -11.64
N ARG A 116 -5.15 6.96 -11.49
CA ARG A 116 -6.01 6.11 -10.65
C ARG A 116 -6.51 4.87 -11.40
N GLN A 117 -6.32 3.70 -10.81
CA GLN A 117 -7.28 2.59 -10.88
C GLN A 117 -7.76 2.31 -9.45
N GLY A 118 -9.09 2.37 -9.21
CA GLY A 118 -9.70 1.86 -7.97
C GLY A 118 -9.96 2.85 -6.83
N VAL A 119 -10.25 4.13 -7.11
CA VAL A 119 -11.04 4.96 -6.17
C VAL A 119 -12.52 4.81 -6.49
#